data_AF-A0A7J5EZ80-F1
#
_entry.id   AF-A0A7J5EZ80-F1
#
_cell.length_a   1.000
_cell.length_b   1.000
_cell.length_c   1.000
_cell.angle_alpha   90.00
_cell.angle_beta   90.00
_cell.angle_gamma   90.00
#
_symmetry.space_group_name_H-M   'P 1'
#
loop_
_entity.id
_entity.type
_entity.pdbx_description
1 polymer ?
#
loop_
_entity_poly.entity_id
_entity_poly.type
_entity_poly.pdbx_seq_one_letter_code
_entity_poly.pdbx_strand_id
1 'polypeptide(L)'
;MARSITRLGALCLVALLAACDNPVGRICDLGVENTGATEAVMGSPSLDCQSKLCLKVPLAAGKTTPEGFRQLAANRGLCTDSCEDDGDCDKVPESPCVTGFTCGVPLVVGPFCCEKVCICKDYVILPEDGTLDTPEACDPSNAANACCNLPDRAGNAAYPNCP
;
A
#
# COMPACT_ATOMS: atom_id res chain seq x y z
N MET A 1 63.46 -4.94 27.79
CA MET A 1 63.41 -4.18 26.53
C MET A 1 62.10 -4.53 25.82
N ALA A 2 61.35 -3.49 25.47
CA ALA A 2 60.20 -3.35 24.56
C ALA A 2 59.21 -4.54 24.36
N ARG A 3 58.00 -4.35 24.91
CA ARG A 3 56.74 -4.91 24.40
C ARG A 3 56.32 -4.10 23.16
N SER A 4 55.87 -4.75 22.09
CA SER A 4 55.15 -4.07 21.00
C SER A 4 53.90 -4.88 20.66
N ILE A 5 52.76 -4.36 21.10
CA ILE A 5 51.42 -4.89 20.83
C ILE A 5 50.89 -4.10 19.63
N THR A 6 50.98 -4.68 18.44
CA THR A 6 50.44 -4.08 17.22
C THR A 6 48.92 -4.21 17.26
N ARG A 7 48.23 -3.13 17.67
CA ARG A 7 46.77 -3.02 17.60
C ARG A 7 46.36 -2.86 16.13
N LEU A 8 45.86 -3.93 15.52
CA LEU A 8 45.13 -3.85 14.26
C LEU A 8 43.73 -3.30 14.57
N GLY A 9 43.51 -2.01 14.29
CA GLY A 9 42.22 -1.35 14.44
C GLY A 9 41.25 -1.83 13.36
N ALA A 10 40.18 -2.50 13.76
CA ALA A 10 39.05 -2.82 12.90
C ALA A 10 38.22 -1.54 12.68
N LEU A 11 38.30 -0.97 11.47
CA LEU A 11 37.30 0.01 11.00
C LEU A 11 36.03 -0.76 10.61
N CYS A 12 35.03 -0.79 11.49
CA CYS A 12 33.66 -1.12 11.12
C CYS A 12 33.04 0.11 10.44
N LEU A 13 33.01 0.11 9.11
CA LEU A 13 32.15 1.00 8.34
C LEU A 13 30.71 0.45 8.43
N VAL A 14 29.91 0.97 9.36
CA VAL A 14 28.47 0.71 9.39
C VAL A 14 27.85 1.62 8.33
N ALA A 15 27.62 1.07 7.13
CA ALA A 15 26.77 1.71 6.13
C ALA A 15 25.32 1.63 6.63
N LEU A 16 24.81 2.76 7.14
CA LEU A 16 23.38 2.96 7.33
C LEU A 16 22.73 2.92 5.94
N LEU A 17 22.14 1.78 5.58
CA LEU A 17 21.11 1.72 4.55
C LEU A 17 19.96 2.58 5.08
N ALA A 18 19.93 3.86 4.72
CA ALA A 18 18.69 4.61 4.77
C ALA A 18 17.78 3.91 3.77
N ALA A 19 16.86 3.08 4.26
CA ALA A 19 15.71 2.68 3.47
C ALA A 19 15.10 3.98 2.94
N CYS A 20 14.93 4.08 1.63
CA CYS A 20 14.16 5.17 1.06
C CYS A 20 12.70 4.92 1.44
N ASP A 21 12.33 5.27 2.67
CA ASP A 21 10.94 5.21 3.09
C ASP A 21 10.15 6.18 2.20
N ASN A 22 9.14 5.65 1.52
CA ASN A 22 8.19 6.42 0.71
C ASN A 22 6.96 6.66 1.59
N PRO A 23 6.92 7.73 2.39
CA PRO A 23 5.90 7.87 3.39
C PRO A 23 4.52 8.08 2.73
N VAL A 24 3.51 7.40 3.29
CA VAL A 24 2.15 7.34 2.77
C VAL A 24 1.23 8.32 3.50
N GLY A 25 0.06 8.60 2.90
CA GLY A 25 -1.02 9.32 3.56
C GLY A 25 -1.13 10.81 3.26
N ARG A 26 -0.31 11.36 2.37
CA ARG A 26 -0.57 12.71 1.82
C ARG A 26 -1.84 12.69 0.97
N ILE A 27 -2.64 13.75 1.03
CA ILE A 27 -3.79 13.89 0.12
C ILE A 27 -3.28 14.07 -1.31
N CYS A 28 -3.91 13.37 -2.26
CA CYS A 28 -3.60 13.42 -3.68
C CYS A 28 -4.86 13.55 -4.54
N ASP A 29 -4.69 14.05 -5.76
CA ASP A 29 -5.68 14.01 -6.82
C ASP A 29 -5.69 12.64 -7.52
N LEU A 30 -6.88 12.06 -7.73
CA LEU A 30 -7.05 10.79 -8.42
C LEU A 30 -6.96 10.93 -9.95
N GLY A 31 -7.00 12.15 -10.49
CA GLY A 31 -7.05 12.41 -11.93
C GLY A 31 -8.41 12.13 -12.57
N VAL A 32 -9.45 11.95 -11.75
CA VAL A 32 -10.84 11.70 -12.19
C VAL A 32 -11.81 12.62 -11.43
N GLU A 33 -12.82 13.15 -12.12
CA GLU A 33 -13.70 14.17 -11.53
C GLU A 33 -14.70 13.59 -10.51
N ASN A 34 -15.19 12.36 -10.74
CA ASN A 34 -16.14 11.69 -9.84
C ASN A 34 -15.88 10.19 -9.82
N THR A 35 -15.55 9.67 -8.65
CA THR A 35 -15.58 8.22 -8.36
C THR A 35 -16.89 7.89 -7.65
N GLY A 36 -17.42 6.68 -7.83
CA GLY A 36 -18.55 6.21 -7.04
C GLY A 36 -18.27 6.26 -5.54
N ALA A 37 -19.31 6.50 -4.73
CA ALA A 37 -19.18 6.60 -3.27
C ALA A 37 -18.74 5.28 -2.61
N THR A 38 -18.96 4.16 -3.30
CA THR A 38 -18.70 2.79 -2.84
C THR A 38 -17.55 2.13 -3.60
N GLU A 39 -16.79 2.90 -4.38
CA GLU A 39 -15.74 2.36 -5.26
C GLU A 39 -14.36 2.64 -4.67
N ALA A 40 -13.51 1.60 -4.65
CA ALA A 40 -12.08 1.77 -4.48
C ALA A 40 -11.47 2.12 -5.85
N VAL A 41 -10.60 3.12 -5.88
CA VAL A 41 -9.99 3.63 -7.11
C VAL A 41 -8.53 3.91 -6.87
N MET A 42 -7.68 3.42 -7.76
CA MET A 42 -6.25 3.75 -7.78
C MET A 42 -5.96 4.65 -8.98
N GLY A 43 -5.55 5.89 -8.69
CA GLY A 43 -5.04 6.83 -9.67
C GLY A 43 -3.54 6.64 -9.85
N SER A 44 -3.12 6.43 -11.10
CA SER A 44 -1.71 6.34 -11.50
C SER A 44 -1.54 6.79 -12.96
N PRO A 45 -0.49 7.55 -13.29
CA PRO A 45 0.50 8.12 -12.37
C PRO A 45 -0.05 9.34 -11.63
N SER A 46 0.09 9.37 -10.30
CA SER A 46 -0.20 10.56 -9.49
C SER A 46 1.04 11.43 -9.34
N LEU A 47 0.91 12.73 -9.66
CA LEU A 47 2.02 13.68 -9.53
C LEU A 47 2.24 14.19 -8.10
N ASP A 48 1.23 14.01 -7.23
CA ASP A 48 1.28 14.42 -5.83
C ASP A 48 2.07 13.44 -4.95
N CYS A 49 2.20 12.19 -5.41
CA CYS A 49 2.78 11.09 -4.67
C CYS A 49 4.19 10.74 -5.18
N GLN A 50 5.08 10.40 -4.25
CA GLN A 50 6.44 9.94 -4.59
C GLN A 50 6.38 8.58 -5.33
N SER A 51 5.59 7.65 -4.79
CA SER A 51 5.27 6.33 -5.37
C SER A 51 4.50 6.38 -6.69
N LYS A 52 3.94 7.55 -7.06
CA LYS A 52 2.99 7.73 -8.16
C LYS A 52 1.64 7.03 -7.99
N LEU A 53 1.32 6.53 -6.81
CA LEU A 53 0.04 5.87 -6.52
C LEU A 53 -0.83 6.72 -5.60
N CYS A 54 -2.05 7.00 -6.05
CA CYS A 54 -3.08 7.69 -5.28
C CYS A 54 -4.27 6.75 -5.06
N LEU A 55 -4.57 6.40 -3.82
CA LEU A 55 -5.62 5.44 -3.50
C LEU A 55 -6.80 6.11 -2.83
N LYS A 56 -7.98 5.84 -3.36
CA LYS A 56 -9.26 6.04 -2.67
C LYS A 56 -9.82 4.69 -2.26
N VAL A 57 -10.20 4.57 -1.00
CA VAL A 57 -10.98 3.44 -0.48
C VAL A 57 -12.31 3.98 0.06
N PRO A 58 -13.45 3.35 -0.25
CA PRO A 58 -14.72 3.75 0.31
C PRO A 58 -14.75 3.44 1.82
N LEU A 59 -15.49 4.24 2.58
CA LEU A 59 -15.70 3.93 4.00
C LEU A 59 -16.51 2.63 4.11
N ALA A 60 -15.93 1.61 4.74
CA ALA A 60 -16.58 0.32 4.91
C ALA A 60 -17.92 0.48 5.66
N ALA A 61 -18.94 -0.25 5.21
CA ALA A 61 -20.25 -0.23 5.84
C ALA A 61 -20.13 -0.70 7.30
N GLY A 62 -20.65 0.11 8.25
CA GLY A 62 -20.56 -0.18 9.68
C GLY A 62 -19.24 0.23 10.35
N LYS A 63 -18.32 0.90 9.64
CA LYS A 63 -17.10 1.43 10.24
C LYS A 63 -17.40 2.62 11.15
N THR A 64 -16.98 2.51 12.41
CA THR A 64 -16.88 3.65 13.32
C THR A 64 -15.59 4.42 13.04
N THR A 65 -15.71 5.71 12.75
CA THR A 65 -14.57 6.58 12.45
C THR A 65 -13.97 7.17 13.75
N PRO A 66 -12.64 7.28 13.86
CA PRO A 66 -12.01 7.90 15.03
C PRO A 66 -12.32 9.40 15.13
N GLU A 67 -12.11 9.98 16.31
CA GLU A 67 -12.16 11.42 16.49
C GLU A 67 -11.14 12.11 15.56
N GLY A 68 -11.55 13.19 14.90
CA GLY A 68 -10.71 13.92 13.96
C GLY A 68 -10.67 13.34 12.55
N PHE A 69 -11.35 12.22 12.28
CA PHE A 69 -11.52 11.69 10.93
C PHE A 69 -12.16 12.72 10.00
N ARG A 70 -11.61 12.83 8.79
CA ARG A 70 -12.15 13.69 7.73
C ARG A 70 -12.32 12.88 6.47
N GLN A 71 -13.57 12.76 6.04
CA GLN A 71 -13.87 12.15 4.75
C GLN A 71 -13.31 13.03 3.62
N LEU A 72 -12.60 12.41 2.69
CA LEU A 72 -12.06 13.08 1.52
C LEU A 72 -13.15 13.34 0.48
N ALA A 73 -12.96 14.38 -0.32
CA ALA A 73 -13.81 14.64 -1.49
C ALA A 73 -13.78 13.48 -2.49
N ALA A 74 -14.77 13.41 -3.38
CA ALA A 74 -14.93 12.31 -4.34
C ALA A 74 -13.65 12.08 -5.17
N ASN A 75 -13.07 13.14 -5.72
CA ASN A 75 -11.87 13.13 -6.56
C ASN A 75 -10.53 13.08 -5.79
N ARG A 76 -10.57 12.87 -4.47
CA ARG A 76 -9.37 12.84 -3.62
C ARG A 76 -9.12 11.46 -3.06
N GLY A 77 -7.85 11.11 -2.98
CA GLY A 77 -7.33 9.91 -2.33
C GLY A 77 -6.19 10.25 -1.37
N LEU A 78 -5.52 9.20 -0.91
CA LEU A 78 -4.29 9.27 -0.14
C LEU A 78 -3.17 8.62 -0.94
N CYS A 79 -1.99 9.26 -0.94
CA CYS A 79 -0.79 8.66 -1.47
C CYS A 79 -0.54 7.35 -0.75
N THR A 80 -0.34 6.30 -1.51
CA THR A 80 -0.06 4.95 -1.02
C THR A 80 1.21 4.44 -1.67
N ASP A 81 1.72 3.31 -1.20
CA ASP A 81 2.81 2.61 -1.86
C ASP A 81 2.59 1.09 -1.72
N SER A 82 3.34 0.31 -2.51
CA SER A 82 3.39 -1.14 -2.35
C SER A 82 3.93 -1.50 -0.97
N CYS A 83 3.43 -2.59 -0.39
CA CYS A 83 3.84 -3.06 0.93
C CYS A 83 3.84 -4.59 0.99
N GLU A 84 4.66 -5.15 1.87
CA GLU A 84 4.63 -6.54 2.28
C GLU A 84 3.90 -6.68 3.63
N ASP A 85 4.07 -5.73 4.54
CA ASP A 85 3.36 -5.69 5.83
C ASP A 85 3.08 -4.26 6.34
N ASP A 86 2.41 -4.15 7.49
CA ASP A 86 2.01 -2.87 8.09
C ASP A 86 3.22 -1.95 8.41
N GLY A 87 4.41 -2.52 8.62
CA GLY A 87 5.65 -1.80 8.90
C GLY A 87 6.19 -1.00 7.71
N ASP A 88 5.78 -1.34 6.49
CA ASP A 88 6.16 -0.58 5.29
C ASP A 88 5.32 0.70 5.12
N CYS A 89 4.27 0.86 5.92
CA CYS A 89 3.26 1.89 5.73
C CYS A 89 3.47 3.11 6.64
N ASP A 90 4.65 3.73 6.52
CA ASP A 90 5.03 4.90 7.30
C ASP A 90 4.17 6.13 6.99
N LYS A 91 3.41 6.57 7.99
CA LYS A 91 2.47 7.69 7.86
C LYS A 91 3.18 9.04 7.91
N VAL A 92 2.91 9.92 6.94
CA VAL A 92 3.31 11.33 7.06
C VAL A 92 2.58 12.06 8.19
N PRO A 93 3.21 13.02 8.89
CA PRO A 93 2.57 13.76 9.99
C PRO A 93 1.30 14.52 9.58
N GLU A 94 1.22 15.02 8.35
CA GLU A 94 0.07 15.77 7.82
C GLU A 94 -1.08 14.88 7.33
N SER A 95 -0.95 13.55 7.41
CA SER A 95 -1.96 12.62 6.91
C SER A 95 -3.28 12.80 7.67
N PRO A 96 -4.43 12.88 6.97
CA PRO A 96 -5.73 12.90 7.62
C PRO A 96 -6.14 11.53 8.17
N CYS A 97 -5.34 10.48 7.93
CA CYS A 97 -5.55 9.15 8.50
C CYS A 97 -5.07 9.13 9.96
N VAL A 98 -6.00 8.95 10.89
CA VAL A 98 -5.75 9.03 12.33
C VAL A 98 -5.08 7.75 12.82
N THR A 99 -5.67 6.59 12.56
CA THR A 99 -5.23 5.30 13.15
C THR A 99 -4.08 4.62 12.41
N GLY A 100 -3.52 5.26 11.39
CA GLY A 100 -2.40 4.73 10.62
C GLY A 100 -2.85 3.89 9.41
N PHE A 101 -1.89 3.21 8.81
CA PHE A 101 -2.09 2.43 7.59
C PHE A 101 -1.91 0.94 7.88
N THR A 102 -2.60 0.12 7.09
CA THR A 102 -2.43 -1.34 7.05
C THR A 102 -2.04 -1.75 5.64
N CYS A 103 -1.28 -2.83 5.51
CA CYS A 103 -0.95 -3.40 4.22
C CYS A 103 -2.03 -4.38 3.77
N GLY A 104 -2.64 -4.15 2.60
CA GLY A 104 -3.69 -5.03 2.08
C GLY A 104 -4.02 -4.79 0.62
N VAL A 105 -4.94 -5.59 0.10
CA VAL A 105 -5.38 -5.53 -1.31
C VAL A 105 -6.65 -4.69 -1.43
N PRO A 106 -6.60 -3.49 -2.05
CA PRO A 106 -7.80 -2.66 -2.21
C PRO A 106 -8.59 -2.98 -3.48
N LEU A 107 -7.97 -3.63 -4.46
CA LEU A 107 -8.53 -3.84 -5.80
C LEU A 107 -8.42 -5.30 -6.23
N VAL A 108 -9.53 -5.85 -6.73
CA VAL A 108 -9.62 -7.21 -7.27
C VAL A 108 -9.85 -7.24 -8.78
N VAL A 109 -9.78 -6.07 -9.42
CA VAL A 109 -9.92 -5.88 -10.87
C VAL A 109 -9.02 -4.75 -11.34
N GLY A 110 -8.68 -4.76 -12.63
CA GLY A 110 -7.86 -3.72 -13.26
C GLY A 110 -6.35 -3.95 -13.14
N PRO A 111 -5.53 -2.96 -13.51
CA PRO A 111 -4.08 -3.10 -13.61
C PRO A 111 -3.35 -3.22 -12.27
N PHE A 112 -3.97 -2.77 -11.17
CA PHE A 112 -3.45 -2.88 -9.80
C PHE A 112 -4.13 -4.01 -9.02
N CYS A 113 -4.76 -4.93 -9.75
CA CYS A 113 -5.50 -6.03 -9.15
C CYS A 113 -4.57 -6.89 -8.30
N CYS A 114 -5.04 -7.29 -7.11
CA CYS A 114 -4.31 -8.14 -6.16
C CYS A 114 -2.94 -7.62 -5.72
N GLU A 115 -2.64 -6.35 -5.96
CA GLU A 115 -1.46 -5.70 -5.42
C GLU A 115 -1.71 -5.27 -3.97
N LYS A 116 -0.75 -5.55 -3.09
CA LYS A 116 -0.76 -5.08 -1.72
C LYS A 116 -0.23 -3.65 -1.67
N VAL A 117 -1.01 -2.76 -1.07
CA VAL A 117 -0.64 -1.36 -0.86
C VAL A 117 -1.10 -0.88 0.52
N CYS A 118 -0.58 0.26 0.96
CA CYS A 118 -0.95 0.87 2.23
C CYS A 118 -2.36 1.49 2.20
N ILE A 119 -3.25 0.98 3.04
CA ILE A 119 -4.66 1.39 3.16
C ILE A 119 -4.88 2.08 4.50
N CYS A 120 -5.54 3.24 4.50
CA CYS A 120 -5.86 3.93 5.75
C CYS A 120 -6.84 3.12 6.60
N LYS A 121 -6.43 2.78 7.83
CA LYS A 121 -7.21 1.98 8.79
C LYS A 121 -8.53 2.63 9.20
N ASP A 122 -8.67 3.93 9.01
CA ASP A 122 -9.92 4.65 9.31
C ASP A 122 -11.05 4.34 8.31
N TYR A 123 -10.71 3.88 7.09
CA TYR A 123 -11.70 3.58 6.05
C TYR A 123 -12.14 2.11 6.04
N VAL A 124 -11.38 1.20 6.64
CA VAL A 124 -11.62 -0.25 6.58
C VAL A 124 -11.93 -0.84 7.95
N ILE A 125 -12.66 -1.95 7.99
CA ILE A 125 -12.84 -2.73 9.22
C ILE A 125 -11.70 -3.74 9.26
N LEU A 126 -10.88 -3.67 10.31
CA LEU A 126 -9.83 -4.65 10.56
C LEU A 126 -10.39 -5.80 11.40
N PRO A 127 -10.04 -7.06 11.08
CA PRO A 127 -10.20 -8.20 11.97
C PRO A 127 -9.41 -8.04 13.29
N GLU A 128 -9.61 -8.97 14.22
CA GLU A 128 -8.97 -8.94 15.56
C GLU A 128 -7.44 -9.05 15.49
N ASP A 129 -6.91 -9.71 14.47
CA ASP A 129 -5.46 -9.83 14.24
C ASP A 129 -4.82 -8.55 13.68
N GLY A 130 -5.65 -7.56 13.30
CA GLY A 130 -5.22 -6.27 12.81
C GLY A 130 -4.83 -6.24 11.33
N THR A 131 -4.99 -7.34 10.59
CA THR A 131 -4.59 -7.46 9.17
C THR A 131 -5.78 -7.70 8.26
N LEU A 132 -5.77 -7.10 7.07
CA LEU A 132 -6.83 -7.36 6.09
C LEU A 132 -6.65 -8.74 5.47
N ASP A 133 -7.73 -9.52 5.43
CA ASP A 133 -7.76 -10.76 4.68
C ASP A 133 -7.52 -10.51 3.19
N THR A 134 -6.72 -11.38 2.58
CA THR A 134 -6.57 -11.39 1.12
C THR A 134 -7.92 -11.78 0.49
N PRO A 135 -8.47 -10.99 -0.45
CA PRO A 135 -9.71 -11.33 -1.12
C PRO A 135 -9.62 -12.68 -1.84
N GLU A 136 -10.69 -13.46 -1.86
CA GLU A 136 -10.74 -14.77 -2.56
C GLU A 136 -10.42 -14.65 -4.06
N ALA A 137 -10.79 -13.52 -4.67
CA ALA A 137 -10.43 -13.19 -6.06
C ALA A 137 -8.92 -13.05 -6.31
N CYS A 138 -8.13 -13.00 -5.24
CA CYS A 138 -6.67 -12.93 -5.24
C CYS A 138 -6.00 -14.23 -4.78
N ASP A 139 -6.73 -15.34 -4.65
CA ASP A 139 -6.14 -16.65 -4.45
C ASP A 139 -5.45 -17.14 -5.74
N PRO A 140 -4.11 -17.30 -5.77
CA PRO A 140 -3.40 -17.76 -6.96
C PRO A 140 -3.67 -19.22 -7.29
N SER A 141 -4.11 -20.03 -6.31
CA SER A 141 -4.43 -21.44 -6.51
C SER A 141 -5.74 -21.66 -7.27
N ASN A 142 -6.62 -20.64 -7.29
CA ASN A 142 -7.84 -20.66 -8.07
C ASN A 142 -7.57 -20.20 -9.52
N ALA A 143 -7.58 -21.15 -10.45
CA ALA A 143 -7.36 -20.89 -11.87
C ALA A 143 -8.48 -20.06 -12.54
N ALA A 144 -9.64 -19.88 -11.89
CA ALA A 144 -10.70 -19.02 -12.41
C ALA A 144 -10.43 -17.52 -12.16
N ASN A 145 -9.49 -17.18 -11.27
CA ASN A 145 -9.15 -15.79 -10.98
C ASN A 145 -8.38 -15.16 -12.15
N ALA A 146 -8.95 -14.08 -12.71
CA ALA A 146 -8.49 -13.44 -13.95
C ALA A 146 -7.46 -12.32 -13.73
N CYS A 147 -6.98 -12.15 -12.51
CA CYS A 147 -6.05 -11.09 -12.16
C CYS A 147 -4.65 -11.36 -12.72
N CYS A 148 -4.15 -10.50 -13.60
CA CYS A 148 -2.88 -10.74 -14.28
C CYS A 148 -1.63 -10.54 -13.42
N ASN A 149 -1.77 -9.88 -12.27
CA ASN A 149 -0.69 -9.68 -11.31
C ASN A 149 -0.50 -10.89 -10.37
N LEU A 150 -1.39 -11.89 -10.43
CA LEU A 150 -1.17 -13.11 -9.66
C LEU A 150 0.04 -13.88 -10.22
N PRO A 151 0.76 -14.63 -9.36
CA PRO A 151 1.85 -15.50 -9.79
C PRO A 151 1.50 -16.40 -10.98
N ASP A 152 2.47 -16.57 -11.88
CA ASP A 152 2.39 -17.44 -13.07
C ASP A 152 1.26 -17.11 -14.07
N ARG A 153 0.73 -15.88 -14.06
CA ARG A 153 -0.31 -15.43 -15.00
C ARG A 153 0.24 -14.70 -16.22
N ALA A 154 1.13 -13.72 -16.03
CA ALA A 154 1.69 -12.91 -17.12
C ALA A 154 2.40 -13.78 -18.17
N GLY A 155 2.05 -13.61 -19.45
CA GLY A 155 2.61 -14.37 -20.57
C GLY A 155 2.25 -15.87 -20.58
N ASN A 156 1.38 -16.35 -19.69
CA ASN A 156 0.99 -17.76 -19.64
C ASN A 156 -0.20 -18.03 -20.58
N ALA A 157 -0.06 -19.01 -21.49
CA ALA A 157 -1.09 -19.37 -22.45
C ALA A 157 -2.43 -19.82 -21.83
N ALA A 158 -2.43 -20.27 -20.57
CA ALA A 158 -3.66 -20.57 -19.83
C ALA A 158 -4.48 -19.31 -19.47
N TYR A 159 -3.84 -18.13 -19.50
CA TYR A 159 -4.43 -16.84 -19.15
C TYR A 159 -4.24 -15.85 -20.32
N PRO A 160 -4.95 -16.05 -21.45
CA PRO A 160 -4.70 -15.31 -22.69
C PRO A 160 -4.96 -13.80 -22.60
N ASN A 161 -5.63 -13.33 -21.54
CA ASN A 161 -5.88 -11.91 -21.27
C ASN A 161 -4.76 -11.25 -20.45
N CYS A 162 -3.75 -12.03 -20.04
CA CYS A 162 -2.62 -11.56 -19.27
C CYS A 162 -1.38 -11.51 -20.18
N PRO A 163 -1.08 -10.32 -20.74
CA PRO A 163 0.00 -10.17 -21.70
C PRO A 163 1.38 -10.48 -21.10
#